data_AF-A0A7W6LUT1-F1
#
_entry.id   AF-A0A7W6LUT1-F1
#
_cell.length_a   1.000
_cell.length_b   1.000
_cell.length_c   1.000
_cell.angle_alpha   90.00
_cell.angle_beta   90.00
_cell.angle_gamma   90.00
#
_symmetry.space_group_name_H-M   'P 1'
#
loop_
_entity.id
_entity.type
_entity.pdbx_description
1 polymer ?
#
loop_
_entity_poly.entity_id
_entity_poly.type
_entity_poly.pdbx_seq_one_letter_code
_entity_poly.pdbx_strand_id
1 'polypeptide(L)'
;MPKPMTLNVRVSGSLSDFVAANIGENGAYENVSEYVRDLIRQDKSRREDESFQRLKAELTRAFAAPDSSYETLDAEDVIRRNARRAQK
;
A
#
# COMPACT_ATOMS: atom_id res chain seq x y z
N MET A 1 16.24 -16.83 2.30
CA MET A 1 15.15 -16.80 3.28
C MET A 1 15.04 -15.39 3.85
N PRO A 2 13.83 -14.81 3.99
CA PRO A 2 13.70 -13.49 4.61
C PRO A 2 14.20 -13.56 6.06
N LYS A 3 15.01 -12.56 6.46
CA LYS A 3 15.59 -12.49 7.80
C LYS A 3 14.49 -12.16 8.82
N PRO A 4 14.31 -12.95 9.89
CA PRO A 4 13.36 -12.60 10.95
C PRO A 4 13.78 -11.30 11.62
N MET A 5 12.81 -10.42 11.85
CA MET A 5 12.97 -9.16 12.57
C MET A 5 12.22 -9.24 13.90
N THR A 6 12.90 -8.90 14.99
CA THR A 6 12.25 -8.75 16.31
C THR A 6 11.76 -7.32 16.48
N LEU A 7 10.50 -7.16 16.87
CA LEU A 7 9.88 -5.87 17.15
C LEU A 7 9.41 -5.85 18.61
N ASN A 8 9.86 -4.86 19.38
CA ASN A 8 9.38 -4.62 20.75
C ASN A 8 8.39 -3.45 20.72
N VAL A 9 7.15 -3.69 21.16
CA VAL A 9 6.08 -2.69 21.17
C VAL A 9 5.56 -2.52 22.58
N ARG A 10 5.52 -1.28 23.07
CA ARG A 10 4.81 -0.93 24.30
C ARG A 10 3.39 -0.53 23.94
N VAL A 11 2.42 -1.24 24.51
CA VAL A 11 0.99 -0.93 24.41
C VAL A 11 0.50 -0.60 25.81
N SER A 12 -0.23 0.50 25.98
CA SER A 12 -0.71 0.96 27.30
C SER A 12 -2.09 1.60 27.22
N GLY A 13 -2.76 1.69 28.38
CA GLY A 13 -4.10 2.27 28.48
C GLY A 13 -5.14 1.45 27.74
N SER A 14 -6.12 2.12 27.14
CA SER A 14 -7.26 1.48 26.44
C SER A 14 -6.84 0.53 25.32
N LEU A 15 -5.69 0.77 24.69
CA LEU A 15 -5.18 -0.12 23.64
C LEU A 15 -4.69 -1.46 24.22
N SER A 16 -4.17 -1.45 25.45
CA SER A 16 -3.77 -2.68 26.16
C SER A 16 -5.01 -3.51 26.51
N ASP A 17 -6.07 -2.85 27.00
CA ASP A 17 -7.33 -3.52 27.35
C ASP A 17 -7.97 -4.13 26.10
N PHE A 18 -7.95 -3.41 24.98
CA PHE A 18 -8.44 -3.92 23.71
C PHE A 18 -7.65 -5.13 23.22
N VAL A 19 -6.32 -5.07 23.26
CA VAL A 19 -5.45 -6.21 22.89
C VAL A 19 -5.71 -7.41 23.80
N ALA A 20 -5.85 -7.19 25.11
CA ALA A 20 -6.15 -8.26 26.07
C ALA A 20 -7.52 -8.91 25.80
N ALA A 21 -8.54 -8.15 25.41
CA ALA A 21 -9.86 -8.68 25.07
C ALA A 21 -9.87 -9.53 23.79
N ASN A 22 -8.89 -9.36 22.90
CA ASN A 22 -8.78 -10.08 21.64
C ASN A 22 -7.85 -11.31 21.73
N ILE A 23 -7.19 -11.53 22.88
CA ILE A 23 -6.16 -12.57 23.05
C ILE A 23 -6.53 -13.51 24.20
N GLY A 24 -6.30 -14.81 24.02
CA GLY A 24 -6.51 -15.84 25.05
C GLY A 24 -7.60 -16.82 24.67
N GLU A 25 -8.08 -17.61 25.65
CA GLU A 25 -8.96 -18.77 25.43
C GLU A 25 -10.30 -18.41 24.75
N ASN A 26 -10.79 -17.19 24.98
CA ASN A 26 -11.99 -16.64 24.35
C ASN A 26 -11.69 -15.56 23.30
N GLY A 27 -10.41 -15.26 23.06
CA GLY A 27 -9.95 -14.27 22.09
C GLY A 27 -9.82 -14.88 20.69
N ALA A 28 -9.78 -14.03 19.68
CA ALA A 28 -9.57 -14.47 18.29
C ALA A 28 -8.12 -14.88 18.00
N TYR A 29 -7.18 -14.59 18.90
CA TYR A 29 -5.75 -14.84 18.73
C TYR A 29 -5.14 -15.49 19.98
N GLU A 30 -4.16 -16.35 19.80
CA GLU A 30 -3.51 -17.05 20.92
C GLU A 30 -2.48 -16.17 21.64
N ASN A 31 -1.86 -15.22 20.93
CA ASN A 31 -0.85 -14.34 21.49
C ASN A 31 -0.75 -12.99 20.77
N VAL A 32 -0.11 -12.02 21.45
CA VAL A 32 0.08 -10.65 20.94
C VAL A 32 0.86 -10.63 19.63
N SER A 33 1.90 -11.46 19.52
CA SER A 33 2.75 -11.49 18.33
C SER A 33 2.00 -11.97 17.09
N GLU A 34 1.03 -12.86 17.25
CA GLU A 34 0.12 -13.28 16.18
C GLU A 34 -0.80 -12.14 15.77
N TYR A 35 -1.46 -11.52 16.76
CA TYR A 35 -2.36 -10.41 16.51
C TYR A 35 -1.67 -9.26 15.77
N VAL A 36 -0.46 -8.87 16.21
CA VAL A 36 0.34 -7.83 15.55
C VAL A 36 0.76 -8.24 14.14
N ARG A 37 1.14 -9.51 13.92
CA ARG A 37 1.47 -10.01 12.58
C ARG A 37 0.27 -9.91 11.64
N ASP A 38 -0.92 -10.24 12.13
CA ASP A 38 -2.12 -10.16 11.31
C ASP A 38 -2.50 -8.70 10.99
N LEU A 39 -2.44 -7.80 11.97
CA LEU A 39 -2.63 -6.37 11.75
C LEU A 39 -1.67 -5.79 10.71
N ILE A 40 -0.40 -6.21 10.72
CA ILE A 40 0.59 -5.79 9.71
C ILE A 40 0.22 -6.31 8.32
N ARG A 41 -0.26 -7.55 8.20
CA ARG A 41 -0.73 -8.10 6.91
C ARG A 41 -1.94 -7.34 6.39
N GLN A 42 -2.91 -7.04 7.26
CA GLN A 42 -4.09 -6.26 6.90
C GLN A 42 -3.72 -4.84 6.49
N ASP A 43 -2.81 -4.17 7.21
CA ASP A 43 -2.31 -2.85 6.82
C ASP A 43 -1.60 -2.88 5.47
N LYS A 44 -0.74 -3.88 5.24
CA LYS A 44 -0.08 -4.08 3.94
C LYS A 44 -1.09 -4.28 2.82
N SER A 45 -2.04 -5.19 2.99
CA SER A 45 -3.07 -5.47 1.97
C SER A 45 -3.88 -4.23 1.65
N ARG A 46 -4.35 -3.51 2.69
CA ARG A 46 -5.13 -2.28 2.50
C ARG A 46 -4.36 -1.24 1.69
N ARG A 47 -3.08 -0.99 2.01
CA ARG A 47 -2.24 -0.04 1.27
C ARG A 47 -2.01 -0.46 -0.18
N GLU A 48 -1.78 -1.75 -0.41
CA GLU A 48 -1.61 -2.30 -1.76
C GLU A 48 -2.89 -2.12 -2.57
N ASP A 49 -4.04 -2.47 -1.99
CA ASP A 49 -5.36 -2.31 -2.62
C ASP A 49 -5.67 -0.85 -2.91
N GLU A 50 -5.47 0.06 -1.95
CA GLU A 50 -5.65 1.51 -2.15
C GLU A 50 -4.79 2.03 -3.30
N SER A 51 -3.52 1.62 -3.36
CA SER A 51 -2.60 2.05 -4.43
C SER A 51 -3.06 1.52 -5.80
N PHE A 52 -3.53 0.28 -5.84
CA PHE A 52 -4.02 -0.36 -7.05
C PHE A 52 -5.32 0.30 -7.54
N GLN A 53 -6.29 0.52 -6.65
CA GLN A 53 -7.55 1.17 -7.00
C GLN A 53 -7.33 2.61 -7.49
N ARG A 54 -6.40 3.34 -6.87
CA ARG A 54 -6.04 4.68 -7.32
C ARG A 54 -5.50 4.66 -8.75
N LEU A 55 -4.52 3.79 -9.05
CA LEU A 55 -3.95 3.67 -10.40
C LEU A 55 -5.01 3.21 -11.41
N LYS A 56 -5.84 2.23 -11.05
CA LYS A 56 -6.93 1.75 -11.89
C LYS A 56 -7.91 2.86 -12.23
N ALA A 57 -8.31 3.67 -11.26
CA ALA A 57 -9.23 4.79 -11.46
C ALA A 57 -8.62 5.85 -12.40
N GLU A 58 -7.34 6.17 -12.21
CA GLU A 58 -6.61 7.11 -13.07
C GLU A 58 -6.55 6.61 -14.53
N LEU A 59 -6.14 5.36 -14.74
CA LEU A 59 -6.06 4.76 -16.07
C LEU A 59 -7.44 4.62 -16.72
N THR A 60 -8.46 4.23 -15.96
CA THR A 60 -9.84 4.11 -16.46
C THR A 60 -10.34 5.46 -16.95
N ARG A 61 -10.06 6.54 -16.20
CA ARG A 61 -10.39 7.90 -16.62
C ARG A 61 -9.63 8.30 -17.88
N ALA A 62 -8.34 7.98 -17.97
CA ALA A 62 -7.52 8.31 -19.14
C ALA A 62 -7.97 7.55 -20.39
N PHE A 63 -8.32 6.27 -20.28
CA PHE A 63 -8.80 5.45 -21.40
C PHE A 63 -10.23 5.72 -21.83
N ALA A 64 -11.04 6.35 -20.97
CA ALA A 64 -12.37 6.83 -21.35
C ALA A 64 -12.31 8.13 -22.19
N ALA A 65 -11.12 8.73 -22.37
CA ALA A 65 -10.97 9.89 -23.23
C ALA A 65 -11.19 9.52 -24.70
N PRO A 66 -11.79 10.41 -25.52
CA PRO A 66 -11.99 10.13 -26.94
C PRO A 66 -10.66 9.92 -27.67
N ASP A 67 -10.66 9.07 -28.71
CA ASP A 67 -9.48 8.81 -29.55
C ASP A 67 -8.86 10.09 -30.12
N SER A 68 -9.69 11.11 -30.42
CA SER A 68 -9.24 12.42 -30.91
C SER A 68 -8.41 13.21 -29.91
N SER A 69 -8.39 12.83 -28.63
CA SER A 69 -7.55 13.45 -27.60
C SER A 69 -6.15 12.83 -27.51
N TYR A 70 -5.91 11.71 -28.21
CA TYR A 70 -4.60 11.08 -28.27
C TYR A 70 -3.75 11.70 -29.37
N GLU A 71 -2.47 11.88 -29.08
CA GLU A 71 -1.47 12.35 -30.04
C GLU A 71 -0.51 11.20 -30.37
N THR A 72 -0.10 11.12 -31.64
CA THR A 72 0.97 10.20 -32.05
C THR A 72 2.28 10.63 -31.41
N LEU A 73 2.95 9.71 -30.73
CA LEU A 73 4.18 10.00 -30.00
C LEU A 73 5.20 8.90 -30.28
N ASP A 74 6.40 9.30 -30.72
CA ASP A 74 7.53 8.39 -30.88
C ASP A 74 8.45 8.44 -29.65
N ALA A 75 9.20 7.35 -29.43
CA ALA A 75 10.18 7.23 -28.36
C ALA A 75 11.24 8.34 -28.43
N GLU A 76 11.69 8.72 -29.64
CA GLU A 76 12.68 9.80 -29.80
C GLU A 76 12.16 11.15 -29.30
N ASP A 77 10.88 11.45 -29.52
CA ASP A 77 10.25 12.70 -29.07
C ASP A 77 10.16 12.75 -27.54
N VAL A 78 9.88 11.62 -26.89
CA VAL A 78 9.88 11.50 -25.42
C VAL A 78 11.27 11.73 -24.83
N ILE A 79 12.30 11.10 -25.41
CA ILE A 79 13.69 11.24 -24.96
C ILE A 79 14.14 12.69 -25.09
N ARG A 80 13.89 13.30 -26.25
CA ARG A 80 14.23 14.71 -26.52
C ARG A 80 13.54 15.66 -25.55
N ARG A 81 12.25 15.43 -25.24
CA ARG A 81 11.49 16.23 -24.27
C ARG A 81 12.06 16.13 -22.86
N ASN A 82 12.38 14.92 -22.40
CA ASN A 82 12.89 14.70 -21.04
C ASN A 82 14.31 15.27 -20.87
N ALA A 83 15.16 15.17 -21.90
CA ALA A 83 16.50 15.78 -21.89
C ALA A 83 16.45 17.32 -21.76
N ARG A 84 15.50 17.98 -22.44
CA ARG A 84 15.27 19.43 -22.32
C ARG A 84 14.79 19.86 -20.92
N ARG A 85 14.02 19.01 -20.24
CA ARG A 85 13.54 19.27 -18.87
C ARG A 85 14.64 19.13 -17.81
N ALA A 86 15.63 18.26 -18.04
CA ALA A 86 16.75 18.04 -17.12
C ALA A 86 17.85 19.11 -17.22
N GLN A 87 17.89 19.88 -18.31
CA GLN A 87 18.84 20.98 -18.52
C GLN A 87 18.35 22.32 -17.95
N LYS A 88 17.15 22.35 -17.38
CA LYS A 88 16.51 23.52 -16.79
C LYS A 88 16.39 23.35 -15.29
#